data_AF-A0A6G4UEP0-F1
#
_entry.id   AF-A0A6G4UEP0-F1
#
_cell.length_a   1.000
_cell.length_b   1.000
_cell.length_c   1.000
_cell.angle_alpha   90.00
_cell.angle_beta   90.00
_cell.angle_gamma   90.00
#
_symmetry.space_group_name_H-M   'P 1'
#
loop_
_entity.id
_entity.type
_entity.pdbx_description
1 polymer ?
#
loop_
_entity_poly.entity_id
_entity_poly.type
_entity_poly.pdbx_seq_one_letter_code
_entity_poly.pdbx_strand_id
1 'polypeptide(L)' 'MNILGVDIGGSGIKGAPADLDRGDLAEERHKVLTPQPSKPDAVAESVAEVAEHFGWAG' A
#
# COMPACT_ATOMS: atom_id res chain seq x y z
N MET A 1 -12.75 -12.35 -2.44
CA MET A 1 -12.26 -11.87 -1.12
C MET A 1 -11.14 -10.90 -1.40
N ASN A 2 -11.22 -9.67 -0.88
CA ASN A 2 -10.21 -8.66 -1.17
C ASN A 2 -9.25 -8.51 0.02
N ILE A 3 -7.97 -8.35 -0.25
CA ILE A 3 -6.93 -8.03 0.74
C ILE A 3 -6.10 -6.87 0.21
N LEU A 4 -5.74 -5.91 1.05
CA LEU A 4 -4.80 -4.86 0.66
C LEU A 4 -3.37 -5.41 0.66
N GLY A 5 -2.77 -5.52 -0.52
CA GLY A 5 -1.36 -5.83 -0.68
C GLY A 5 -0.51 -4.57 -0.58
N VAL A 6 0.61 -4.64 0.14
CA VAL A 6 1.57 -3.53 0.29
C VAL A 6 2.99 -4.01 -0.01
N ASP A 7 3.71 -3.28 -0.87
CA ASP A 7 5.11 -3.46 -1.26
C ASP A 7 5.95 -2.28 -0.78
N ILE A 8 6.89 -2.53 0.14
CA ILE A 8 7.76 -1.51 0.76
C ILE A 8 9.14 -1.57 0.10
N GLY A 9 9.36 -0.70 -0.90
CA GLY A 9 10.65 -0.54 -1.56
C GLY A 9 11.47 0.62 -0.98
N GLY A 10 12.76 0.69 -1.33
CA GLY A 10 13.64 1.79 -0.92
C GLY A 10 13.35 3.14 -1.60
N SER A 11 12.65 3.12 -2.74
CA SER A 11 12.34 4.31 -3.57
C SER A 11 10.85 4.61 -3.67
N GLY A 12 10.01 3.74 -3.14
CA GLY A 12 8.59 4.01 -2.96
C GLY A 12 7.87 2.83 -2.30
N ILE A 13 6.78 3.17 -1.65
CA ILE A 13 5.85 2.24 -1.02
C ILE A 13 4.60 2.21 -1.89
N LYS A 14 4.12 1.01 -2.22
CA LYS A 14 2.98 0.82 -3.13
C LYS A 14 1.95 -0.08 -2.48
N GLY A 15 0.68 0.13 -2.82
CA GLY A 15 -0.36 -0.84 -2.48
C GLY A 15 -1.55 -0.79 -3.42
N ALA A 16 -2.34 -1.86 -3.38
CA ALA A 16 -3.58 -2.02 -4.12
C ALA A 16 -4.43 -3.13 -3.47
N PRO A 17 -5.77 -3.02 -3.48
CA PRO A 17 -6.63 -4.16 -3.17
C PRO A 17 -6.40 -5.28 -4.19
N ALA A 18 -6.17 -6.50 -3.71
CA ALA A 18 -6.02 -7.70 -4.52
C ALA A 18 -7.29 -8.56 -4.42
N ASP A 19 -7.84 -8.98 -5.55
CA ASP A 19 -8.93 -9.94 -5.63
C ASP A 19 -8.33 -11.35 -5.71
N LEU A 20 -8.43 -12.08 -4.61
CA LEU A 20 -7.85 -13.42 -4.50
C LEU A 20 -8.62 -14.49 -5.28
N ASP A 21 -9.89 -14.24 -5.62
CA ASP A 21 -10.70 -15.17 -6.42
C ASP A 21 -10.35 -15.03 -7.90
N ARG A 22 -10.12 -13.78 -8.36
CA ARG A 22 -9.66 -13.50 -9.72
C ARG A 22 -8.16 -13.75 -9.92
N GLY A 23 -7.37 -13.68 -8.85
CA GLY A 23 -5.92 -13.80 -8.90
C GLY A 23 -5.22 -12.58 -9.48
N ASP A 24 -5.79 -11.38 -9.30
CA ASP A 24 -5.29 -10.13 -9.88
C ASP A 24 -5.55 -8.94 -8.94
N LEU A 25 -4.99 -7.78 -9.26
CA LEU A 25 -5.32 -6.54 -8.57
C LEU A 25 -6.77 -6.13 -8.89
N ALA A 26 -7.53 -5.77 -7.87
CA ALA A 26 -8.89 -5.26 -8.04
C ALA A 26 -8.90 -3.82 -8.57
N GLU A 27 -7.87 -3.04 -8.26
CA GLU A 27 -7.68 -1.65 -8.67
C GLU A 27 -6.21 -1.36 -9.00
N GLU A 28 -5.93 -0.24 -9.66
CA GLU A 28 -4.55 0.19 -9.94
C GLU A 28 -3.78 0.51 -8.66
N ARG A 29 -2.47 0.25 -8.68
CA ARG A 29 -1.59 0.52 -7.54
C ARG A 29 -1.41 2.02 -7.28
N HIS A 30 -1.55 2.40 -6.01
CA HIS A 30 -1.16 3.71 -5.51
C HIS A 30 0.29 3.66 -5.02
N LYS A 31 1.07 4.71 -5.28
CA LYS A 31 2.48 4.80 -4.88
C LYS A 31 2.74 6.11 -4.14
N VAL A 32 3.38 5.99 -2.98
CA VAL A 32 3.98 7.10 -2.24
C VAL A 32 5.51 6.96 -2.24
N LEU A 33 6.23 8.06 -2.01
CA LEU A 33 7.69 8.02 -1.91
C LEU A 33 8.11 7.48 -0.55
N THR A 34 9.15 6.63 -0.53
CA THR A 34 9.70 6.13 0.74
C THR A 34 10.31 7.30 1.51
N PRO A 35 9.97 7.48 2.79
CA PRO A 35 10.50 8.58 3.58
C PRO A 35 12.01 8.45 3.76
N GLN A 36 12.66 9.62 3.88
CA GLN A 36 14.09 9.74 4.10
C GLN A 36 14.34 10.65 5.33
N PRO A 37 14.84 10.11 6.45
CA PRO A 37 15.24 8.72 6.68
C PRO A 37 14.04 7.75 6.77
N SER A 38 14.25 6.49 6.39
CA SER A 38 13.23 5.44 6.37
C SER A 38 12.96 4.85 7.77
N LYS A 39 12.60 5.71 8.72
CA LYS A 39 12.28 5.29 10.10
C LYS A 39 10.96 4.50 10.13
N PRO A 40 10.81 3.51 11.05
CA PRO A 40 9.60 2.69 11.13
C PRO A 40 8.29 3.49 11.19
N ASP A 41 8.21 4.52 12.04
CA ASP A 41 6.98 5.33 12.18
C ASP A 41 6.62 6.08 10.89
N ALA A 42 7.61 6.67 10.21
CA ALA A 42 7.39 7.36 8.94
C ALA A 42 6.99 6.38 7.81
N VAL A 43 7.54 5.16 7.81
CA VAL A 43 7.12 4.10 6.88
C VAL A 43 5.68 3.68 7.18
N ALA A 44 5.31 3.55 8.46
CA ALA A 44 3.94 3.23 8.85
C ALA A 44 2.94 4.32 8.41
N GLU A 45 3.29 5.60 8.55
CA GLU A 45 2.49 6.73 8.02
C GLU A 45 2.32 6.63 6.49
N SER A 46 3.38 6.27 5.76
CA SER A 46 3.29 6.07 4.30
C SER A 46 2.38 4.89 3.92
N VAL A 47 2.40 3.81 4.72
CA VAL A 47 1.49 2.67 4.53
C VAL A 47 0.04 3.07 4.86
N ALA A 48 -0.17 3.88 5.90
CA ALA A 48 -1.48 4.41 6.25
C ALA A 48 -2.04 5.30 5.13
N GLU A 49 -1.22 6.17 4.53
CA GLU A 49 -1.62 6.98 3.36
C GLU A 49 -2.09 6.10 2.19
N VAL A 50 -1.36 5.01 1.91
CA VAL A 50 -1.77 4.03 0.88
C VAL A 50 -3.09 3.35 1.25
N ALA A 51 -3.31 2.97 2.51
CA ALA A 51 -4.56 2.36 2.94
C ALA A 51 -5.74 3.34 2.88
N GLU A 52 -5.54 4.58 3.33
CA GLU A 52 -6.52 5.66 3.30
C GLU A 52 -6.93 6.02 1.87
N HIS A 53 -5.99 6.00 0.92
CA HIS A 53 -6.28 6.23 -0.49
C HIS A 53 -7.40 5.32 -1.03
N PHE A 54 -7.41 4.05 -0.62
CA PHE A 54 -8.43 3.08 -1.01
C PHE A 54 -9.61 3.00 -0.03
N GLY A 55 -9.66 3.86 0.99
CA GLY A 55 -10.64 3.78 2.06
C GLY A 55 -10.59 2.43 2.81
N TRP A 56 -9.42 1.81 2.87
CA TRP A 56 -9.26 0.47 3.40
C TRP A 56 -9.36 0.45 4.92
N ALA A 57 -10.33 -0.31 5.46
CA ALA A 57 -10.62 -0.32 6.90
C ALA A 57 -10.05 -1.53 7.66
N GLY A 58 -9.62 -2.59 6.97
CA GLY A 58 -9.10 -3.83 7.58
C GLY A 58 -10.18 -4.71 8.19
#